data_AF-A0A7S2FGT0-F1
#
_entry.id   AF-A0A7S2FGT0-F1
#
_cell.length_a   1.000
_cell.length_b   1.000
_cell.length_c   1.000
_cell.angle_alpha   90.00
_cell.angle_beta   90.00
_cell.angle_gamma   90.00
#
_symmetry.space_group_name_H-M   'P 1'
#
loop_
_entity.id
_entity.type
_entity.pdbx_description
1 polymer ?
#
loop_
_entity_poly.entity_id
_entity_poly.type
_entity_poly.pdbx_seq_one_letter_code
_entity_poly.pdbx_strand_id
1 'polypeptide(L)'
;MVSRGAASGAAPPGTGSIERFVVAQDGGLIEGCRCGTSIETAFIELDRGRKTSHWIWYVLPQFLDRRRDSVRNSMFQIRSLEEGIEYLAHPVLFQRLYRTHKMINTQLMKLVEGSKVRAEGKKEPVKQLMGTAVDAKKLHQSSTTFYLIISHLLLLGDSESSELRPLANLVDSNLDLIASHPYRPGKFAKLDVDMVSRMEEELHREESAKAAHERVSREANPRERQGGGAATGTASEGEGSAAD
;
A
#
# COMPACT_ATOMS: atom_id res chain seq x y z
N MET A 1 -14.04 45.12 -11.74
CA MET A 1 -14.93 43.99 -11.38
C MET A 1 -14.19 42.71 -11.71
N VAL A 2 -13.70 42.00 -10.70
CA VAL A 2 -12.94 40.76 -10.86
C VAL A 2 -13.93 39.61 -10.89
N SER A 3 -14.16 39.02 -12.06
CA SER A 3 -14.88 37.75 -12.20
C SER A 3 -14.00 36.62 -11.68
N ARG A 4 -14.33 36.08 -10.50
CA ARG A 4 -13.83 34.78 -10.03
C ARG A 4 -14.78 33.70 -10.54
N GLY A 5 -14.25 32.86 -11.41
CA GLY A 5 -14.91 31.67 -11.94
C GLY A 5 -15.27 30.68 -10.83
N ALA A 6 -16.38 30.00 -11.07
CA ALA A 6 -17.07 29.08 -10.17
C ALA A 6 -16.16 27.98 -9.63
N ALA A 7 -16.27 27.74 -8.32
CA ALA A 7 -15.85 26.49 -7.72
C ALA A 7 -16.72 25.36 -8.31
N SER A 8 -16.09 24.43 -9.02
CA SER A 8 -16.72 23.18 -9.46
C SER A 8 -17.16 22.38 -8.25
N GLY A 9 -18.47 22.32 -8.00
CA GLY A 9 -19.07 21.46 -7.00
C GLY A 9 -19.02 20.01 -7.44
N ALA A 10 -17.86 19.36 -7.26
CA ALA A 10 -17.79 17.91 -7.30
C ALA A 10 -18.53 17.35 -6.09
N ALA A 11 -19.38 16.34 -6.30
CA ALA A 11 -20.01 15.62 -5.21
C ALA A 11 -18.93 15.10 -4.23
N PRO A 12 -19.17 15.12 -2.90
CA PRO A 12 -18.19 14.63 -1.95
C PRO A 12 -17.80 13.19 -2.30
N PRO A 13 -16.51 12.83 -2.26
CA PRO A 13 -16.08 11.50 -2.64
C PRO A 13 -16.74 10.47 -1.73
N GLY A 14 -17.37 9.46 -2.36
CA GLY A 14 -17.96 8.35 -1.64
C GLY A 14 -16.89 7.51 -0.93
N THR A 15 -17.31 6.71 0.04
CA THR A 15 -16.43 5.81 0.81
C THR A 15 -15.59 4.85 -0.04
N GLY A 16 -15.96 4.58 -1.29
CA GLY A 16 -15.21 3.75 -2.24
C GLY A 16 -14.07 4.46 -3.00
N SER A 17 -14.03 5.79 -3.03
CA SER A 17 -13.08 6.56 -3.86
C SER A 17 -11.74 6.77 -3.15
N ILE A 18 -10.61 6.74 -3.86
CA ILE A 18 -9.28 7.07 -3.33
C ILE A 18 -9.24 8.51 -2.79
N GLU A 19 -10.02 9.42 -3.37
CA GLU A 19 -10.12 10.83 -2.96
C GLU A 19 -10.61 11.01 -1.52
N ARG A 20 -11.25 9.99 -0.94
CA ARG A 20 -11.65 10.03 0.47
C ARG A 20 -10.46 10.26 1.40
N PHE A 21 -9.28 9.76 1.04
CA PHE A 21 -8.06 9.96 1.81
C PHE A 21 -7.59 11.42 1.74
N VAL A 22 -7.62 12.02 0.55
CA VAL A 22 -7.24 13.42 0.34
C VAL A 22 -8.18 14.33 1.12
N VAL A 23 -9.49 14.15 0.94
CA VAL A 23 -10.51 14.96 1.63
C VAL A 23 -10.40 14.82 3.14
N ALA A 24 -10.18 13.62 3.67
CA ALA A 24 -10.00 13.44 5.12
C ALA A 24 -8.72 14.09 5.64
N GLN A 25 -7.61 13.98 4.89
CA GLN A 25 -6.35 14.63 5.20
C GLN A 25 -6.43 16.15 5.13
N ASP A 26 -7.31 16.72 4.30
CA ASP A 26 -7.53 18.16 4.19
C ASP A 26 -8.49 18.69 5.28
N GLY A 27 -8.99 17.81 6.17
CA GLY A 27 -9.95 18.17 7.20
C GLY A 27 -11.39 18.33 6.68
N GLY A 28 -11.67 17.80 5.48
CA GLY A 28 -12.98 17.81 4.85
C GLY A 28 -13.99 16.85 5.49
N LEU A 29 -15.19 16.85 4.90
CA LEU A 29 -16.30 15.97 5.29
C LEU A 29 -16.38 14.77 4.36
N ILE A 30 -16.50 13.57 4.92
CA ILE A 30 -16.87 12.37 4.18
C ILE A 30 -18.28 11.98 4.61
N GLU A 31 -19.20 11.90 3.64
CA GLU A 31 -20.62 11.60 3.91
C GLU A 31 -21.21 12.50 5.03
N GLY A 32 -20.85 13.79 5.02
CA GLY A 32 -21.32 14.78 6.00
C GLY A 32 -20.65 14.70 7.39
N CYS A 33 -19.77 13.73 7.63
CA CYS A 33 -19.08 13.53 8.89
C CYS A 33 -17.65 14.08 8.86
N ARG A 34 -17.23 14.79 9.91
CA ARG A 34 -15.80 15.14 10.11
C ARG A 34 -15.00 13.90 10.50
N CYS A 35 -13.92 13.64 9.78
CA CYS A 35 -13.09 12.45 9.99
C CYS A 35 -12.06 12.61 11.13
N GLY A 36 -11.68 13.85 11.45
CA GLY A 36 -10.72 14.19 12.50
C GLY A 36 -9.98 15.50 12.22
N THR A 37 -8.65 15.49 12.33
CA THR A 37 -7.76 16.65 12.12
C THR A 37 -6.95 16.53 10.84
N SER A 38 -6.55 17.64 10.25
CA SER A 38 -5.84 17.66 8.97
C SER A 38 -4.41 17.09 9.02
N ILE A 39 -3.82 16.86 7.85
CA ILE A 39 -2.44 16.42 7.66
C ILE A 39 -1.43 17.44 8.19
N GLU A 40 -1.74 18.75 8.12
CA GLU A 40 -0.90 19.78 8.72
C GLU A 40 -0.83 19.62 10.24
N THR A 41 -1.95 19.30 10.89
CA THR A 41 -1.98 18.98 12.32
C THR A 41 -1.14 17.74 12.61
N ALA A 42 -1.26 16.68 11.79
CA ALA A 42 -0.45 15.48 11.93
C ALA A 42 1.06 15.78 11.80
N PHE A 43 1.46 16.61 10.84
CA PHE A 43 2.86 17.02 10.69
C PHE A 43 3.36 17.83 11.88
N ILE A 44 2.58 18.76 12.42
CA ILE A 44 2.96 19.50 13.63
C ILE A 44 3.17 18.54 14.82
N GLU A 45 2.29 17.56 14.99
CA GLU A 45 2.39 16.56 16.06
C GLU A 45 3.61 15.62 15.90
N LEU A 46 3.84 15.15 14.68
CA LEU A 46 5.00 14.32 14.36
C LEU A 46 6.31 15.10 14.51
N ASP A 47 6.35 16.38 14.16
CA ASP A 47 7.53 17.24 14.37
C ASP A 47 7.82 17.42 15.88
N ARG A 48 6.76 17.56 16.69
CA ARG A 48 6.85 17.58 18.16
C ARG A 48 7.15 16.22 18.79
N GLY A 49 7.23 15.15 18.00
CA GLY A 49 7.56 13.80 18.46
C GLY A 49 6.45 13.12 19.26
N ARG A 50 5.20 13.59 19.15
CA ARG A 50 4.06 12.96 19.82
C ARG A 50 2.73 13.26 19.12
N LYS A 51 2.07 12.21 18.67
CA LYS A 51 0.68 12.20 18.24
C LYS A 51 -0.27 12.48 19.40
N THR A 52 -1.22 13.38 19.18
CA THR A 52 -2.26 13.78 20.14
C THR A 52 -3.66 13.85 19.55
N SER A 53 -3.80 13.94 18.22
CA SER A 53 -5.09 14.11 17.54
C SER A 53 -5.53 12.87 16.74
N HIS A 54 -6.71 12.97 16.13
CA HIS A 54 -7.44 11.88 15.51
C HIS A 54 -7.23 11.78 13.98
N TRP A 55 -6.03 11.40 13.54
CA TRP A 55 -5.68 11.32 12.12
C TRP A 55 -5.16 9.96 11.63
N ILE A 56 -4.97 8.99 12.53
CA ILE A 56 -4.21 7.76 12.24
C ILE A 56 -4.74 6.97 11.04
N TRP A 57 -6.07 6.91 10.87
CA TRP A 57 -6.71 6.03 9.90
C TRP A 57 -6.46 6.43 8.44
N TYR A 58 -6.50 7.73 8.13
CA TYR A 58 -6.38 8.24 6.76
C TYR A 58 -4.99 8.76 6.42
N VAL A 59 -4.14 9.01 7.41
CA VAL A 59 -2.73 9.35 7.21
C VAL A 59 -1.85 8.10 7.16
N LEU A 60 -2.16 7.09 7.96
CA LEU A 60 -1.49 5.78 7.99
C LEU A 60 -2.52 4.66 7.77
N PRO A 61 -3.11 4.56 6.57
CA PRO A 61 -4.10 3.53 6.28
C PRO A 61 -3.44 2.15 6.27
N GLN A 62 -4.22 1.14 6.63
CA GLN A 62 -3.77 -0.24 6.61
C GLN A 62 -4.68 -1.11 5.74
N PHE A 63 -4.15 -2.24 5.28
CA PHE A 63 -4.91 -3.20 4.51
C PHE A 63 -6.05 -3.82 5.34
N LEU A 64 -7.12 -4.19 4.64
CA LEU A 64 -8.40 -4.57 5.21
C LEU A 64 -8.25 -5.64 6.30
N ASP A 65 -8.88 -5.36 7.44
CA ASP A 65 -9.00 -6.20 8.62
C ASP A 65 -10.48 -6.27 8.98
N ARG A 66 -11.14 -7.33 8.51
CA ARG A 66 -12.59 -7.56 8.69
C ARG A 66 -12.99 -7.75 10.15
N ARG A 67 -12.02 -7.92 11.06
CA ARG A 67 -12.25 -8.05 12.51
C ARG A 67 -12.30 -6.68 13.22
N ARG A 68 -11.99 -5.59 12.51
CA ARG A 68 -12.06 -4.22 13.07
C ARG A 68 -13.35 -3.54 12.63
N ASP A 69 -14.16 -3.16 13.61
CA ASP A 69 -15.54 -2.72 13.44
C ASP A 69 -15.77 -1.21 13.69
N SER A 70 -14.72 -0.42 13.94
CA SER A 70 -14.91 1.02 14.10
C SER A 70 -15.24 1.70 12.76
N VAL A 71 -16.16 2.67 12.79
CA VAL A 71 -16.59 3.44 11.62
C VAL A 71 -15.40 4.01 10.82
N ARG A 72 -14.42 4.59 11.52
CA ARG A 72 -13.21 5.15 10.88
C ARG A 72 -12.28 4.07 10.31
N ASN A 73 -12.18 2.90 10.95
CA ASN A 73 -11.42 1.78 10.37
C ASN A 73 -12.10 1.31 9.07
N SER A 74 -13.42 1.11 9.08
CA SER A 74 -14.15 0.67 7.89
C SER A 74 -13.99 1.64 6.70
N MET A 75 -13.97 2.95 6.98
CA MET A 75 -13.88 4.00 5.97
C MET A 75 -12.48 4.13 5.32
N PHE A 76 -11.39 4.00 6.09
CA PHE A 76 -10.03 4.33 5.64
C PHE A 76 -9.07 3.13 5.57
N GLN A 77 -9.61 1.93 5.38
CA GLN A 77 -8.79 0.78 5.02
C GLN A 77 -8.50 0.77 3.53
N ILE A 78 -7.33 0.24 3.18
CA ILE A 78 -7.01 -0.21 1.83
C ILE A 78 -7.71 -1.55 1.62
N ARG A 79 -8.62 -1.62 0.65
CA ARG A 79 -9.57 -2.72 0.45
C ARG A 79 -9.05 -3.83 -0.44
N SER A 80 -8.12 -3.51 -1.34
CA SER A 80 -7.49 -4.45 -2.26
C SER A 80 -6.06 -3.99 -2.58
N LEU A 81 -5.29 -4.84 -3.26
CA LEU A 81 -3.96 -4.44 -3.73
C LEU A 81 -4.06 -3.29 -4.72
N GLU A 82 -5.04 -3.33 -5.63
CA GLU A 82 -5.23 -2.28 -6.65
C GLU A 82 -5.48 -0.91 -6.01
N GLU A 83 -6.29 -0.83 -4.95
CA GLU A 83 -6.50 0.43 -4.23
C GLU A 83 -5.21 0.92 -3.56
N GLY A 84 -4.38 0.01 -3.07
CA GLY A 84 -3.09 0.36 -2.50
C GLY A 84 -2.07 0.80 -3.55
N ILE A 85 -2.10 0.22 -4.75
CA ILE A 85 -1.33 0.67 -5.91
C ILE A 85 -1.83 2.06 -6.35
N GLU A 86 -3.14 2.27 -6.42
CA GLU A 86 -3.76 3.57 -6.73
C GLU A 86 -3.36 4.64 -5.70
N TYR A 87 -3.33 4.29 -4.40
CA TYR A 87 -2.84 5.18 -3.34
C TYR A 87 -1.39 5.63 -3.60
N LEU A 88 -0.51 4.71 -4.01
CA LEU A 88 0.89 5.00 -4.29
C LEU A 88 1.09 5.76 -5.61
N ALA A 89 0.24 5.52 -6.61
CA ALA A 89 0.26 6.25 -7.88
C ALA A 89 -0.28 7.68 -7.74
N HIS A 90 -1.10 7.94 -6.72
CA HIS A 90 -1.68 9.25 -6.49
C HIS A 90 -0.63 10.26 -5.96
N PRO A 91 -0.34 11.36 -6.69
CA PRO A 91 0.81 12.23 -6.40
C PRO A 91 0.74 12.91 -5.01
N VAL A 92 -0.45 13.38 -4.62
CA VAL A 92 -0.65 14.02 -3.29
C VAL A 92 -0.48 13.00 -2.15
N LEU A 93 -1.14 11.83 -2.25
CA LEU A 93 -1.10 10.79 -1.22
C LEU A 93 0.30 10.20 -1.09
N PHE A 94 0.99 9.93 -2.20
CA PHE A 94 2.38 9.47 -2.19
C PHE A 94 3.30 10.43 -1.43
N GLN A 95 3.26 11.73 -1.77
CA GLN A 95 4.11 12.74 -1.12
C GLN A 95 3.80 12.88 0.37
N ARG A 96 2.52 12.80 0.76
CA ARG A 96 2.09 12.84 2.16
C ARG A 96 2.53 11.59 2.92
N LEU A 97 2.43 10.41 2.33
CA LEU A 97 2.88 9.15 2.92
C LEU A 97 4.40 9.15 3.12
N TYR A 98 5.15 9.54 2.10
CA TYR A 98 6.61 9.68 2.18
C TYR A 98 7.04 10.63 3.28
N ARG A 99 6.46 11.84 3.32
CA ARG A 99 6.76 12.83 4.35
C ARG A 99 6.40 12.32 5.75
N THR A 100 5.25 11.67 5.90
CA THR A 100 4.80 11.06 7.16
C THR A 100 5.82 10.04 7.67
N HIS A 101 6.21 9.07 6.84
CA HIS A 101 7.19 8.06 7.20
C HIS A 101 8.57 8.65 7.51
N LYS A 102 8.95 9.76 6.85
CA LYS A 102 10.23 10.45 7.08
C LYS A 102 10.28 11.09 8.45
N MET A 103 9.20 11.77 8.82
CA MET A 103 9.07 12.40 10.13
C MET A 103 9.03 11.35 11.23
N ILE A 104 8.29 10.26 11.01
CA ILE A 104 8.25 9.12 11.94
C ILE A 104 9.64 8.53 12.15
N ASN A 105 10.37 8.23 11.07
CA ASN A 105 11.71 7.66 11.14
C ASN A 105 12.65 8.58 11.94
N THR A 106 12.64 9.88 11.61
CA THR A 106 13.44 10.89 12.31
C THR A 106 13.17 10.90 13.81
N GLN A 107 11.89 10.85 14.22
CA GLN A 107 11.54 10.84 15.65
C GLN A 107 11.88 9.52 16.32
N LEU A 108 11.62 8.39 15.67
CA LEU A 108 11.95 7.07 16.22
C LEU A 108 13.46 6.92 16.43
N MET A 109 14.30 7.36 15.48
CA MET A 109 15.75 7.36 15.63
C MET A 109 16.19 8.19 16.84
N LYS A 110 15.68 9.42 17.00
CA LYS A 110 15.97 10.28 18.17
C LYS A 110 15.57 9.61 19.49
N LEU A 111 14.39 9.01 19.53
CA LEU A 111 13.86 8.35 20.73
C LEU A 111 14.66 7.09 21.08
N VAL A 112 15.04 6.28 20.08
CA VAL A 112 15.88 5.10 20.26
C VAL A 112 17.28 5.50 20.75
N GLU A 113 17.90 6.51 20.15
CA GLU A 113 19.22 7.00 20.58
C GLU A 113 19.19 7.57 22.00
N GLY A 114 18.20 8.42 22.31
CA GLY A 114 18.01 8.94 23.66
C GLY A 114 17.70 7.87 24.71
N SER A 115 17.13 6.73 24.30
CA SER A 115 16.84 5.58 25.18
C SER A 115 18.08 4.74 25.47
N LYS A 116 19.09 4.73 24.58
CA LYS A 116 20.39 4.08 24.85
C LYS A 116 21.21 4.82 25.91
N VAL A 117 21.06 6.15 26.00
CA VAL A 117 21.81 7.01 26.93
C VAL A 117 21.25 6.96 28.35
N ARG A 118 19.95 6.70 28.52
CA ARG A 118 19.31 6.61 29.83
C ARG A 118 19.24 5.14 30.26
N ALA A 119 20.25 4.69 31.00
CA ALA A 119 20.13 3.48 31.81
C ALA A 119 18.87 3.63 32.68
N GLU A 120 17.99 2.64 32.64
CA GLU A 120 16.80 2.52 33.52
C GLU A 120 15.61 3.43 33.16
N GLY A 121 14.93 3.06 32.08
CA GLY A 121 13.53 3.42 31.87
C GLY A 121 12.99 2.88 30.55
N LYS A 122 12.21 1.80 30.58
CA LYS A 122 11.52 1.19 29.43
C LYS A 122 10.51 2.17 28.81
N LYS A 123 10.96 3.19 28.09
CA LYS A 123 10.09 3.96 27.22
C LYS A 123 10.01 3.22 25.89
N GLU A 124 8.79 2.89 25.50
CA GLU A 124 8.48 2.26 24.22
C GLU A 124 8.45 3.37 23.16
N PRO A 125 9.51 3.56 22.35
CA PRO A 125 9.68 4.74 21.49
C PRO A 125 8.49 4.94 20.55
N VAL A 126 8.01 3.85 19.96
CA VAL A 126 6.86 3.87 19.06
C VAL A 126 5.59 4.30 19.77
N LYS A 127 5.32 3.77 20.98
CA LYS A 127 4.15 4.16 21.78
C LYS A 127 4.27 5.60 22.28
N GLN A 128 5.48 6.06 22.58
CA GLN A 128 5.72 7.46 22.94
C GLN A 128 5.39 8.38 21.77
N LEU A 129 5.84 8.05 20.56
CA LEU A 129 5.57 8.82 19.36
C LEU A 129 4.09 8.76 18.98
N MET A 130 3.47 7.58 19.01
CA MET A 130 2.08 7.37 18.58
C MET A 130 1.05 7.66 19.69
N GLY A 131 1.50 7.94 20.91
CA GLY A 131 0.66 8.26 22.06
C GLY A 131 -0.05 7.05 22.69
N THR A 132 -0.46 6.06 21.90
CA THR A 132 -1.17 4.86 22.35
C THR A 132 -0.62 3.57 21.73
N ALA A 133 -0.85 2.43 22.37
CA ALA A 133 -0.51 1.12 21.80
C ALA A 133 -1.35 0.80 20.55
N VAL A 134 -2.59 1.31 20.49
CA VAL A 134 -3.48 1.14 19.33
C VAL A 134 -2.91 1.86 18.11
N ASP A 135 -2.48 3.11 18.27
CA ASP A 135 -1.90 3.89 17.18
C ASP A 135 -0.51 3.37 16.79
N ALA A 136 0.27 2.86 17.74
CA ALA A 136 1.51 2.15 17.44
C ALA A 136 1.27 0.91 16.57
N LYS A 137 0.18 0.16 16.83
CA LYS A 137 -0.25 -0.95 15.96
C LYS A 137 -0.70 -0.49 14.59
N LYS A 138 -1.36 0.65 14.49
CA LYS A 138 -1.72 1.23 13.20
C LYS A 138 -0.51 1.62 12.36
N LEU A 139 0.51 2.20 12.99
CA LEU A 139 1.78 2.46 12.31
C LEU A 139 2.39 1.16 11.75
N HIS A 140 2.48 0.11 12.58
CA HIS A 140 3.06 -1.18 12.15
C HIS A 140 2.28 -1.79 10.98
N GLN A 141 0.95 -1.77 11.08
CA GLN A 141 0.06 -2.29 10.05
C GLN A 141 0.16 -1.51 8.74
N SER A 142 0.13 -0.18 8.80
CA SER A 142 0.29 0.68 7.63
C SER A 142 1.66 0.51 6.97
N SER A 143 2.73 0.48 7.78
CA SER A 143 4.09 0.24 7.30
C SER A 143 4.20 -1.13 6.62
N THR A 144 3.61 -2.17 7.21
CA THR A 144 3.58 -3.52 6.61
C THR A 144 2.83 -3.51 5.28
N THR A 145 1.65 -2.87 5.21
CA THR A 145 0.87 -2.74 3.98
C THR A 145 1.70 -2.12 2.86
N PHE A 146 2.25 -0.91 3.07
CA PHE A 146 2.99 -0.24 2.01
C PHE A 146 4.32 -0.92 1.69
N TYR A 147 5.00 -1.52 2.67
CA TYR A 147 6.20 -2.32 2.41
C TYR A 147 5.92 -3.47 1.43
N LEU A 148 4.84 -4.23 1.65
CA LEU A 148 4.49 -5.36 0.79
C LEU A 148 4.06 -4.92 -0.61
N ILE A 149 3.25 -3.87 -0.72
CA ILE A 149 2.82 -3.35 -2.03
C ILE A 149 4.02 -2.84 -2.83
N ILE A 150 4.88 -2.03 -2.20
CA ILE A 150 6.07 -1.50 -2.87
C ILE A 150 7.01 -2.64 -3.26
N SER A 151 7.21 -3.63 -2.39
CA SER A 151 8.04 -4.80 -2.70
C SER A 151 7.50 -5.58 -3.89
N HIS A 152 6.18 -5.80 -3.95
CA HIS A 152 5.52 -6.44 -5.08
C HIS A 152 5.73 -5.65 -6.38
N LEU A 153 5.51 -4.33 -6.36
CA LEU A 153 5.73 -3.47 -7.53
C LEU A 153 7.19 -3.47 -7.99
N LEU A 154 8.15 -3.44 -7.06
CA LEU A 154 9.59 -3.50 -7.37
C LEU A 154 10.02 -4.86 -7.91
N LEU A 155 9.37 -5.96 -7.50
CA LEU A 155 9.63 -7.30 -8.04
C LEU A 155 9.09 -7.48 -9.46
N LEU A 156 7.98 -6.82 -9.80
CA LEU A 156 7.35 -6.90 -11.12
C LEU A 156 8.01 -5.98 -12.17
N GLY A 157 8.82 -5.00 -11.76
CA GLY A 157 9.39 -3.99 -12.66
C GLY A 157 10.92 -4.04 -12.77
N ASP A 158 11.43 -4.17 -13.99
CA ASP A 158 12.84 -3.88 -14.31
C ASP A 158 13.02 -2.35 -14.46
N SER A 159 13.66 -1.71 -13.47
CA SER A 159 14.33 -0.39 -13.54
C SER A 159 13.55 0.95 -13.42
N GLU A 160 12.24 1.06 -13.65
CA GLU A 160 11.55 2.40 -13.69
C GLU A 160 10.69 2.74 -12.45
N SER A 161 11.28 2.81 -11.26
CA SER A 161 10.74 3.73 -10.25
C SER A 161 11.85 4.18 -9.29
N SER A 162 12.49 5.31 -9.62
CA SER A 162 13.44 5.95 -8.70
C SER A 162 12.73 6.43 -7.43
N GLU A 163 11.41 6.65 -7.49
CA GLU A 163 10.63 7.27 -6.42
C GLU A 163 10.14 6.26 -5.36
N LEU A 164 9.81 5.01 -5.72
CA LEU A 164 9.36 4.03 -4.71
C LEU A 164 10.52 3.53 -3.84
N ARG A 165 11.75 3.45 -4.38
CA ARG A 165 12.92 2.95 -3.61
C ARG A 165 13.20 3.77 -2.34
N PRO A 166 13.24 5.12 -2.38
CA PRO A 166 13.33 5.93 -1.16
C PRO A 166 12.22 5.64 -0.15
N LEU A 167 10.98 5.45 -0.60
CA LEU A 167 9.88 5.11 0.29
C LEU A 167 10.04 3.70 0.86
N ALA A 168 10.43 2.72 0.05
CA ALA A 168 10.68 1.34 0.47
C ALA A 168 11.71 1.28 1.59
N ASN A 169 12.88 1.90 1.39
CA ASN A 169 13.96 1.94 2.38
C ASN A 169 13.52 2.61 3.68
N LEU A 170 12.70 3.65 3.57
CA LEU A 170 12.21 4.41 4.72
C LEU A 170 11.17 3.63 5.53
N VAL A 171 10.26 2.94 4.85
CA VAL A 171 9.27 2.06 5.47
C VAL A 171 9.98 0.86 6.10
N ASP A 172 10.95 0.26 5.41
CA ASP A 172 11.76 -0.86 5.93
C ASP A 172 12.51 -0.48 7.21
N SER A 173 13.18 0.69 7.20
CA SER A 173 13.85 1.23 8.39
C SER A 173 12.87 1.46 9.56
N ASN A 174 11.66 1.95 9.28
CA ASN A 174 10.63 2.11 10.31
C ASN A 174 10.19 0.76 10.89
N LEU A 175 10.05 -0.29 10.07
CA LEU A 175 9.70 -1.64 10.52
C LEU A 175 10.80 -2.23 11.41
N ASP A 176 12.09 -2.01 11.08
CA ASP A 176 13.21 -2.42 11.93
C ASP A 176 13.21 -1.69 13.29
N LEU A 177 12.91 -0.39 13.30
CA LEU A 177 12.78 0.39 14.54
C LEU A 177 11.62 -0.09 15.41
N ILE A 178 10.49 -0.45 14.79
CA ILE A 178 9.32 -1.02 15.48
C ILE A 178 9.66 -2.38 16.09
N ALA A 179 10.29 -3.27 15.32
CA ALA A 179 10.64 -4.63 15.75
C ALA A 179 11.69 -4.65 16.86
N SER A 180 12.65 -3.71 16.81
CA SER A 180 13.68 -3.58 17.86
C SER A 180 13.12 -3.00 19.18
N HIS A 181 12.01 -2.26 19.14
CA HIS A 181 11.42 -1.62 20.32
C HIS A 181 9.88 -1.75 20.37
N PRO A 182 9.35 -2.97 20.54
CA PRO A 182 7.91 -3.22 20.49
C PRO A 182 7.18 -2.61 21.70
N TYR A 183 5.96 -2.16 21.46
CA TYR A 183 5.05 -1.66 22.50
C TYR A 183 4.31 -2.83 23.18
N ARG A 184 4.32 -2.95 24.51
CA ARG A 184 3.76 -4.11 25.25
C ARG A 184 2.25 -3.94 25.56
N PRO A 185 1.45 -5.04 25.69
CA PRO A 185 1.82 -6.46 25.69
C PRO A 185 1.67 -7.14 24.32
N GLY A 186 2.81 -7.59 23.80
CA GLY A 186 3.05 -8.20 22.48
C GLY A 186 4.42 -7.75 21.96
N LYS A 187 5.26 -8.67 21.47
CA LYS A 187 6.46 -8.30 20.69
C LYS A 187 6.05 -8.38 19.22
N PHE A 188 6.14 -7.27 18.51
CA PHE A 188 5.90 -7.27 17.07
C PHE A 188 7.14 -7.82 16.35
N ALA A 189 6.91 -8.73 15.41
CA ALA A 189 7.90 -9.07 14.40
C ALA A 189 8.10 -7.88 13.46
N LYS A 190 9.11 -7.97 12.57
CA LYS A 190 9.33 -6.96 11.52
C LYS A 190 8.04 -6.67 10.76
N LEU A 191 7.34 -7.71 10.31
CA LEU A 191 6.04 -7.59 9.63
C LEU A 191 4.90 -8.05 10.55
N ASP A 192 3.71 -7.46 10.38
CA ASP A 192 2.48 -7.95 11.01
C ASP A 192 2.03 -9.23 10.29
N VAL A 193 2.28 -10.40 10.90
CA VAL A 193 2.04 -11.72 10.29
C VAL A 193 0.58 -11.90 9.86
N ASP A 194 -0.37 -11.49 10.71
CA ASP A 194 -1.79 -11.57 10.37
C ASP A 194 -2.10 -10.70 9.14
N MET A 195 -1.47 -9.53 9.04
CA MET A 195 -1.59 -8.65 7.87
C MET A 195 -0.97 -9.28 6.61
N VAL A 196 0.22 -9.86 6.74
CA VAL A 196 0.93 -10.53 5.64
C VAL A 196 0.04 -11.61 5.05
N SER A 197 -0.49 -12.52 5.86
CA SER A 197 -1.34 -13.62 5.38
C SER A 197 -2.56 -13.12 4.60
N ARG A 198 -3.21 -12.04 5.06
CA ARG A 198 -4.36 -11.46 4.34
C ARG A 198 -3.98 -10.86 2.98
N MET A 199 -2.80 -10.25 2.88
CA MET A 199 -2.32 -9.70 1.62
C MET A 199 -1.85 -10.79 0.66
N GLU A 200 -1.22 -11.85 1.16
CA GLU A 200 -0.85 -13.03 0.38
C GLU A 200 -2.10 -13.73 -0.21
N GLU A 201 -3.18 -13.83 0.56
CA GLU A 201 -4.47 -14.32 0.08
C GLU A 201 -5.07 -13.45 -1.04
N GLU A 202 -4.90 -12.13 -0.97
CA GLU A 202 -5.31 -11.19 -2.02
C GLU A 202 -4.51 -11.39 -3.30
N LEU A 203 -3.17 -11.41 -3.17
CA LEU A 203 -2.24 -11.62 -4.27
C LEU A 203 -2.54 -12.93 -5.01
N HIS A 204 -2.72 -14.05 -4.29
CA HIS A 204 -3.07 -15.33 -4.90
C HIS A 204 -4.40 -15.29 -5.66
N ARG A 205 -5.37 -14.51 -5.16
CA ARG A 205 -6.69 -14.38 -5.80
C ARG A 205 -6.59 -13.61 -7.11
N GLU A 206 -5.82 -12.53 -7.13
CA GLU A 206 -5.56 -11.74 -8.34
C GLU A 206 -4.79 -12.53 -9.39
N GLU A 207 -3.74 -13.26 -9.00
CA GLU A 207 -2.98 -14.13 -9.90
C GLU A 207 -3.87 -15.22 -10.50
N SER A 208 -4.71 -15.85 -9.67
CA SER A 208 -5.66 -16.86 -10.12
C SER A 208 -6.70 -16.28 -11.09
N ALA A 209 -7.21 -15.08 -10.82
CA ALA A 209 -8.17 -14.38 -11.68
C ALA A 209 -7.55 -13.99 -13.03
N LYS A 210 -6.31 -13.46 -13.04
CA LYS A 210 -5.56 -13.15 -14.26
C LYS A 210 -5.32 -14.40 -15.10
N ALA A 211 -4.89 -15.50 -14.48
CA ALA A 211 -4.67 -16.77 -15.17
C ALA A 211 -5.98 -17.33 -15.78
N ALA A 212 -7.10 -17.22 -15.07
CA ALA A 212 -8.40 -17.62 -15.59
C ALA A 212 -8.84 -16.74 -16.78
N HIS A 213 -8.65 -15.42 -16.69
CA HIS A 213 -8.96 -14.50 -17.78
C HIS A 213 -8.12 -14.77 -19.04
N GLU A 214 -6.84 -15.07 -18.86
CA GLU A 214 -5.94 -15.41 -19.97
C GLU A 214 -6.34 -16.73 -20.64
N ARG A 215 -6.75 -17.75 -19.86
CA ARG A 215 -7.28 -19.01 -20.41
C ARG A 215 -8.54 -18.78 -21.25
N VAL A 216 -9.51 -18.04 -20.73
CA VAL A 216 -10.75 -17.70 -21.46
C VAL A 216 -10.44 -16.92 -22.73
N SER A 217 -9.51 -15.98 -22.68
CA SER A 217 -9.09 -15.19 -23.85
C SER A 217 -8.39 -16.05 -24.92
N ARG A 218 -7.56 -17.02 -24.52
CA ARG A 218 -6.93 -17.99 -25.43
C ARG A 218 -7.93 -18.99 -26.03
N GLU A 219 -8.96 -19.37 -25.29
CA GLU A 219 -10.04 -20.25 -25.77
C GLU A 219 -11.01 -19.52 -26.73
N ALA A 220 -11.25 -18.22 -26.50
CA ALA A 220 -12.12 -17.38 -27.32
C ALA A 220 -11.48 -16.97 -28.67
N ASN A 221 -10.17 -17.16 -28.86
CA ASN A 221 -9.48 -16.85 -30.12
C ASN A 221 -8.81 -18.10 -30.75
N PRO A 222 -9.57 -19.01 -31.39
CA PRO A 222 -9.04 -20.29 -31.88
C PRO A 222 -8.13 -20.17 -33.12
N ARG A 223 -7.88 -18.96 -33.65
CA ARG A 223 -7.09 -18.75 -34.88
C ARG A 223 -5.57 -18.94 -34.71
N GLU A 224 -5.05 -19.05 -33.49
CA GLU A 224 -3.62 -19.32 -33.25
C GLU A 224 -3.26 -20.82 -33.18
N ARG A 225 -4.25 -21.73 -33.25
CA ARG A 225 -3.98 -23.18 -33.26
C ARG A 225 -3.63 -23.74 -34.65
N GLN A 226 -3.80 -22.98 -35.74
CA GLN A 226 -3.51 -23.44 -37.10
C GLN A 226 -2.49 -22.52 -37.77
N GLY A 227 -1.22 -22.68 -37.42
CA GLY A 227 -0.10 -21.95 -38.01
C GLY A 227 1.19 -22.75 -37.97
N GLY A 228 1.14 -24.02 -38.39
CA GLY A 228 2.29 -24.93 -38.31
C GLY A 228 2.05 -26.21 -39.10
N GLY A 229 1.88 -26.09 -40.42
CA GLY A 229 1.67 -27.21 -41.33
C GLY A 229 1.66 -26.73 -42.76
N ALA A 230 2.72 -26.03 -43.16
CA ALA A 230 2.90 -25.58 -44.54
C ALA A 230 3.07 -26.80 -45.46
N ALA A 231 2.29 -26.77 -46.53
CA ALA A 231 2.37 -27.64 -47.70
C ALA A 231 3.79 -27.78 -48.26
N THR A 232 4.13 -28.99 -48.70
CA THR A 232 4.98 -29.18 -49.88
C THR A 232 4.24 -30.09 -50.85
N GLY A 233 4.06 -29.57 -52.06
CA GLY A 233 3.25 -30.17 -53.11
C GLY A 233 3.97 -31.28 -53.89
N THR A 234 3.17 -32.24 -54.30
CA THR A 234 3.07 -32.84 -55.64
C THR A 234 4.27 -32.82 -56.61
N ALA A 235 4.58 -34.05 -57.05
CA ALA A 235 4.91 -34.52 -58.41
C ALA A 235 6.38 -34.54 -58.87
N SER A 236 6.91 -35.75 -59.07
CA SER A 236 7.51 -36.13 -60.36
C SER A 236 7.27 -37.61 -60.66
N GLU A 237 6.95 -37.86 -61.93
CA GLU A 237 7.01 -39.13 -62.68
C GLU A 237 8.41 -39.80 -62.47
N GLY A 238 8.64 -41.10 -62.54
CA GLY A 238 8.19 -42.12 -63.50
C GLY A 238 9.45 -42.66 -64.21
N GLU A 239 9.91 -43.87 -63.84
CA GLU A 239 10.85 -44.79 -64.51
C GLU A 239 11.14 -45.89 -63.47
N GLY A 240 10.85 -47.18 -63.64
CA GLY A 240 11.25 -48.07 -64.71
C GLY A 240 12.29 -49.07 -64.15
N SER A 241 12.00 -50.38 -64.21
CA SER A 241 12.95 -51.53 -64.23
C SER A 241 12.99 -52.51 -63.03
N ALA A 242 12.56 -53.74 -63.36
CA ALA A 242 13.19 -55.06 -63.14
C ALA A 242 12.83 -55.99 -61.96
N ALA A 243 12.53 -57.24 -62.39
CA ALA A 243 12.69 -58.56 -61.76
C ALA A 243 11.83 -58.87 -60.53
N ASP A 244 11.18 -60.04 -60.38
CA ASP A 244 11.39 -61.39 -60.92
C ASP A 244 10.03 -62.13 -60.90
#